data_AF-A0A5E4CPF4-F1
#
_entry.id   AF-A0A5E4CPF4-F1
#
_cell.length_a   1.000
_cell.length_b   1.000
_cell.length_c   1.000
_cell.angle_alpha   90.00
_cell.angle_beta   90.00
_cell.angle_gamma   90.00
#
_symmetry.space_group_name_H-M   'P 1'
#
loop_
_entity.id
_entity.type
_entity.pdbx_description
1 polymer ?
#
loop_
_entity_poly.entity_id
_entity_poly.type
_entity_poly.pdbx_seq_one_letter_code
_entity_poly.pdbx_strand_id
1 'polypeptide(L)'
;MKLPVQKGTIYIHLLINRCKWIFLRTPVARGMGIWLQGVQLPLLLLLCGLQTHTGSAEVAAEIAFDLAPDSFDDQYQGCSEQVMKELNQGDYFRKELDTHKNYSKVWHKAHLTWLNQAKDLPKDMTTTHAVALLVYTLNNNMRSDFSNAMATAARSPQQYRHSFHFKYLHYYLTSAIQLLRKEILVKNGTLCYVVHHSMKEVNFKAHIGATIRFGQFISIPFPKEETQKFGSQTLFTIFTCMGVPVQDFSLKKEVLIPPYEFFEVVNTSYHPKGNWLQLRSAGNLSTYNCQLLKDSSKKCIPAPIVIASLSFLASVIISSKSRVQGNPEALF
;
A
#
# COMPACT_ATOMS: atom_id res chain seq x y z
N MET A 1 52.81 12.23 29.45
CA MET A 1 52.29 12.72 28.15
C MET A 1 50.77 12.74 28.23
N LYS A 2 50.17 13.94 28.22
CA LYS A 2 48.73 14.18 28.16
C LYS A 2 48.35 14.44 26.69
N LEU A 3 47.35 13.75 26.17
CA LEU A 3 46.56 14.12 24.98
C LEU A 3 45.10 13.68 25.21
N PRO A 4 44.12 14.34 24.58
CA PRO A 4 43.04 15.00 25.33
C PRO A 4 41.69 14.26 25.34
N VAL A 5 40.91 14.57 26.37
CA VAL A 5 39.50 14.23 26.54
C VAL A 5 38.65 15.14 25.64
N GLN A 6 37.99 14.58 24.62
CA GLN A 6 36.93 15.29 23.91
C GLN A 6 35.60 15.14 24.66
N LYS A 7 35.12 16.26 25.23
CA LYS A 7 33.73 16.41 25.66
C LYS A 7 32.89 16.74 24.42
N GLY A 8 32.06 15.78 23.98
CA GLY A 8 31.03 16.01 22.97
C GLY A 8 29.73 16.44 23.63
N THR A 9 29.39 17.73 23.52
CA THR A 9 28.08 18.28 23.87
C THR A 9 27.07 17.85 22.81
N ILE A 10 26.09 17.02 23.18
CA ILE A 10 24.97 16.67 22.29
C ILE A 10 23.93 17.79 22.38
N TYR A 11 23.79 18.58 21.32
CA TYR A 11 22.66 19.48 21.13
C TYR A 11 21.44 18.66 20.72
N ILE A 12 20.47 18.52 21.63
CA ILE A 12 19.13 18.02 21.30
C ILE A 12 18.38 19.17 20.62
N HIS A 13 18.41 19.21 19.28
CA HIS A 13 17.48 20.05 18.53
C HIS A 13 16.08 19.42 18.56
N LEU A 14 15.25 19.90 19.48
CA LEU A 14 13.79 19.75 19.44
C LEU A 14 13.25 20.48 18.21
N LEU A 15 13.12 19.78 17.08
CA LEU A 15 12.37 20.29 15.93
C LEU A 15 10.87 20.06 16.18
N ILE A 16 10.25 21.08 16.76
CA ILE A 16 8.81 21.24 16.81
C ILE A 16 8.31 21.45 15.38
N ASN A 17 7.60 20.45 14.85
CA ASN A 17 6.89 20.53 13.58
C ASN A 17 5.84 21.66 13.62
N ARG A 18 6.15 22.79 12.97
CA ARG A 18 5.15 23.78 12.58
C ARG A 18 4.83 23.59 11.10
N CYS A 19 3.69 22.95 10.79
CA CYS A 19 3.07 23.03 9.47
C CYS A 19 2.69 24.49 9.20
N LYS A 20 3.51 25.21 8.43
CA LYS A 20 3.21 26.54 7.90
C LYS A 20 2.76 26.37 6.44
N TRP A 21 1.47 26.54 6.19
CA TRP A 21 0.98 26.74 4.82
C TRP A 21 1.41 28.15 4.38
N ILE A 22 2.33 28.20 3.41
CA ILE A 22 2.67 29.45 2.73
C ILE A 22 1.73 29.54 1.53
N PHE A 23 0.73 30.41 1.62
CA PHE A 23 0.01 30.92 0.46
C PHE A 23 1.00 31.70 -0.41
N LEU A 24 1.34 31.18 -1.60
CA LEU A 24 1.94 32.02 -2.63
C LEU A 24 0.87 33.01 -3.13
N ARG A 25 1.02 34.28 -2.77
CA ARG A 25 0.39 35.40 -3.49
C ARG A 25 1.15 35.59 -4.80
N THR A 26 0.47 35.47 -5.93
CA THR A 26 0.98 35.94 -7.23
C THR A 26 0.96 37.48 -7.26
N PRO A 27 1.95 38.15 -7.87
CA PRO A 27 1.93 39.59 -8.01
C PRO A 27 1.02 40.00 -9.17
N VAL A 28 0.24 41.05 -8.93
CA VAL A 28 -0.56 41.78 -9.91
C VAL A 28 0.39 42.47 -10.89
N ALA A 29 0.36 42.07 -12.16
CA ALA A 29 0.96 42.83 -13.25
C ALA A 29 -0.09 43.78 -13.86
N ARG A 30 0.33 45.05 -13.98
CA ARG A 30 -0.42 46.21 -14.45
C ARG A 30 -0.55 46.15 -15.99
N GLY A 31 -1.69 46.62 -16.51
CA GLY A 31 -2.22 46.24 -17.83
C GLY A 31 -1.52 46.82 -19.06
N MET A 32 -1.88 46.25 -20.21
CA MET A 32 -1.92 46.88 -21.52
C MET A 32 -3.10 46.27 -22.28
N GLY A 33 -4.02 47.14 -22.69
CA GLY A 33 -5.28 46.76 -23.32
C GLY A 33 -5.09 46.27 -24.76
N ILE A 34 -5.83 45.24 -25.12
CA ILE A 34 -6.10 44.90 -26.51
C ILE A 34 -7.61 44.73 -26.63
N TRP A 35 -8.17 45.50 -27.54
CA TRP A 35 -9.57 45.57 -27.89
C TRP A 35 -10.11 44.21 -28.32
N LEU A 36 -11.19 43.77 -27.68
CA LEU A 36 -12.03 42.67 -28.14
C LEU A 36 -12.83 43.16 -29.35
N GLN A 37 -12.50 42.69 -30.56
CA GLN A 37 -13.53 42.55 -31.57
C GLN A 37 -14.34 41.30 -31.23
N GLY A 38 -15.59 41.55 -30.88
CA GLY A 38 -16.58 40.53 -30.57
C GLY A 38 -16.93 39.69 -31.80
N VAL A 39 -17.72 38.66 -31.49
CA VAL A 39 -18.28 37.65 -32.41
C VAL A 39 -17.37 36.44 -32.61
N GLN A 40 -17.31 35.58 -31.59
CA GLN A 40 -17.44 34.11 -31.73
C GLN A 40 -17.42 33.33 -30.39
N LEU A 41 -17.59 34.00 -29.24
CA LEU A 41 -17.61 33.31 -27.93
C LEU A 41 -18.86 32.47 -27.57
N PRO A 42 -20.05 32.54 -28.22
CA PRO A 42 -21.15 31.66 -27.81
C PRO A 42 -21.01 30.23 -28.35
N LEU A 43 -20.21 30.00 -29.40
CA LEU A 43 -20.11 28.69 -30.05
C LEU A 43 -19.08 27.76 -29.39
N LEU A 44 -18.08 28.32 -28.70
CA LEU A 44 -17.03 27.53 -28.03
C LEU A 44 -17.50 26.92 -26.70
N LEU A 45 -18.50 27.52 -26.05
CA LEU A 45 -19.10 26.99 -24.81
C LEU A 45 -20.11 25.87 -25.06
N LEU A 46 -20.64 25.74 -26.29
CA LEU A 46 -21.54 24.66 -26.69
C LEU A 46 -20.81 23.36 -27.05
N LEU A 47 -19.48 23.39 -27.27
CA LEU A 47 -18.67 22.21 -27.58
C LEU A 47 -18.05 21.54 -26.35
N CYS A 48 -18.07 22.17 -25.16
CA CYS A 48 -17.69 21.52 -23.90
C CYS A 48 -18.81 20.69 -23.26
N GLY A 49 -20.06 20.81 -23.74
CA GLY A 49 -21.22 20.06 -23.24
C GLY A 49 -21.45 18.70 -23.91
N LEU A 50 -20.65 18.34 -24.92
CA LEU A 50 -20.81 17.11 -25.71
C LEU A 50 -19.60 16.17 -25.63
N GLN A 51 -18.82 16.25 -24.56
CA GLN A 51 -17.99 15.11 -24.15
C GLN A 51 -18.86 14.24 -23.25
N THR A 52 -19.71 13.41 -23.88
CA THR A 52 -20.03 12.14 -23.25
C THR A 52 -18.69 11.49 -22.99
N HIS A 53 -18.25 11.45 -21.73
CA HIS A 53 -17.31 10.44 -21.31
C HIS A 53 -17.91 9.14 -21.85
N THR A 54 -17.33 8.61 -22.93
CA THR A 54 -17.37 7.18 -23.17
C THR A 54 -16.71 6.64 -21.93
N GLY A 55 -17.53 6.40 -20.90
CA GLY A 55 -17.18 5.49 -19.85
C GLY A 55 -16.77 4.26 -20.63
N SER A 56 -15.45 4.00 -20.65
CA SER A 56 -15.00 2.63 -20.75
C SER A 56 -15.87 1.94 -19.72
N ALA A 57 -16.83 1.14 -20.17
CA ALA A 57 -17.47 0.19 -19.30
C ALA A 57 -16.29 -0.65 -18.82
N GLU A 58 -15.71 -0.27 -17.69
CA GLU A 58 -14.97 -1.16 -16.84
C GLU A 58 -16.02 -2.21 -16.50
N VAL A 59 -16.10 -3.23 -17.35
CA VAL A 59 -16.74 -4.48 -16.99
C VAL A 59 -15.93 -4.88 -15.77
N ALA A 60 -16.46 -4.59 -14.58
CA ALA A 60 -15.88 -5.03 -13.35
C ALA A 60 -15.73 -6.54 -13.51
N ALA A 61 -14.49 -7.00 -13.67
CA ALA A 61 -14.21 -8.39 -13.90
C ALA A 61 -14.65 -9.12 -12.63
N GLU A 62 -15.85 -9.71 -12.67
CA GLU A 62 -16.36 -10.49 -11.56
C GLU A 62 -15.49 -11.74 -11.44
N ILE A 63 -14.89 -11.95 -10.26
CA ILE A 63 -14.11 -13.15 -9.98
C ILE A 63 -15.10 -14.25 -9.60
N ALA A 64 -15.31 -15.21 -10.50
CA ALA A 64 -16.24 -16.31 -10.29
C ALA A 64 -15.81 -17.23 -9.14
N PHE A 65 -14.50 -17.47 -8.99
CA PHE A 65 -13.93 -18.30 -7.95
C PHE A 65 -12.78 -17.58 -7.24
N ASP A 66 -13.10 -16.93 -6.13
CA ASP A 66 -12.09 -16.39 -5.22
C ASP A 66 -11.77 -17.42 -4.13
N LEU A 67 -10.55 -17.92 -4.13
CA LEU A 67 -10.09 -18.93 -3.18
C LEU A 67 -9.69 -18.31 -1.82
N ALA A 68 -9.58 -16.98 -1.74
CA ALA A 68 -9.37 -16.25 -0.49
C ALA A 68 -10.01 -14.84 -0.57
N PRO A 69 -11.35 -14.75 -0.56
CA PRO A 69 -12.08 -13.52 -0.86
C PRO A 69 -11.77 -12.37 0.11
N ASP A 70 -11.57 -12.69 1.39
CA ASP A 70 -11.28 -11.69 2.42
C ASP A 70 -9.79 -11.35 2.55
N SER A 71 -8.95 -11.91 1.69
CA SER A 71 -7.50 -11.82 1.85
C SER A 71 -6.98 -10.41 1.57
N PHE A 72 -6.05 -9.95 2.41
CA PHE A 72 -5.34 -8.69 2.19
C PHE A 72 -4.47 -8.78 0.92
N ASP A 73 -4.75 -7.92 -0.05
CA ASP A 73 -4.19 -7.99 -1.41
C ASP A 73 -3.69 -6.63 -1.94
N ASP A 74 -3.32 -5.72 -1.04
CA ASP A 74 -2.94 -4.33 -1.36
C ASP A 74 -1.75 -4.26 -2.33
N GLN A 75 -1.94 -3.57 -3.46
CA GLN A 75 -0.90 -3.35 -4.46
C GLN A 75 -0.07 -2.08 -4.21
N TYR A 76 -0.47 -1.24 -3.27
CA TYR A 76 0.18 0.03 -2.94
C TYR A 76 0.30 1.01 -4.13
N GLN A 77 -0.68 0.98 -5.03
CA GLN A 77 -0.67 1.78 -6.25
C GLN A 77 -0.73 3.28 -5.90
N GLY A 78 0.30 4.01 -6.32
CA GLY A 78 0.41 5.46 -6.12
C GLY A 78 0.80 5.90 -4.70
N CYS A 79 1.14 4.98 -3.79
CA CYS A 79 1.41 5.32 -2.39
C CYS A 79 2.61 4.60 -1.76
N SER A 80 3.43 3.92 -2.57
CA SER A 80 4.56 3.11 -2.08
C SER A 80 5.52 3.92 -1.18
N GLU A 81 5.89 5.14 -1.58
CA GLU A 81 6.80 5.98 -0.80
C GLU A 81 6.22 6.38 0.56
N GLN A 82 4.94 6.75 0.59
CA GLN A 82 4.23 7.14 1.80
C GLN A 82 4.04 5.94 2.74
N VAL A 83 3.71 4.76 2.20
CA VAL A 83 3.61 3.52 2.98
C VAL A 83 4.95 3.16 3.58
N MET A 84 6.05 3.22 2.81
CA MET A 84 7.39 2.97 3.32
C MET A 84 7.77 3.94 4.45
N LYS A 85 7.43 5.22 4.30
CA LYS A 85 7.66 6.23 5.35
C LYS A 85 6.87 5.90 6.62
N GLU A 86 5.59 5.55 6.49
CA GLU A 86 4.74 5.18 7.63
C GLU A 86 5.23 3.91 8.33
N LEU A 87 5.65 2.89 7.57
CA LEU A 87 6.23 1.66 8.12
C LEU A 87 7.47 1.95 8.99
N ASN A 88 8.34 2.85 8.53
CA ASN A 88 9.54 3.26 9.25
C ASN A 88 9.23 4.13 10.48
N GLN A 89 8.37 5.14 10.34
CA GLN A 89 8.02 6.05 11.44
C GLN A 89 7.18 5.38 12.53
N GLY A 90 6.32 4.44 12.14
CA GLY A 90 5.46 3.70 13.05
C GLY A 90 6.14 2.54 13.78
N ASP A 91 7.42 2.27 13.50
CA ASP A 91 8.19 1.15 14.06
C ASP A 91 7.46 -0.20 13.90
N TYR A 92 6.81 -0.38 12.75
CA TYR A 92 5.97 -1.56 12.48
C TYR A 92 6.80 -2.83 12.52
N PHE A 93 8.00 -2.81 11.93
CA PHE A 93 8.89 -3.96 11.88
C PHE A 93 9.18 -4.51 13.28
N ARG A 94 9.68 -3.68 14.19
CA ARG A 94 10.02 -4.11 15.55
C ARG A 94 8.81 -4.63 16.31
N LYS A 95 7.67 -3.91 16.24
CA LYS A 95 6.42 -4.33 16.88
C LYS A 95 5.94 -5.69 16.38
N GLU A 96 6.04 -5.94 15.07
CA GLU A 96 5.63 -7.20 14.46
C GLU A 96 6.55 -8.35 14.89
N LEU A 97 7.87 -8.10 14.96
CA LEU A 97 8.84 -9.08 15.47
C LEU A 97 8.61 -9.43 16.95
N ASP A 98 8.33 -8.42 17.79
CA ASP A 98 8.06 -8.60 19.21
C ASP A 98 6.78 -9.40 19.47
N THR A 99 5.79 -9.27 18.57
CA THR A 99 4.51 -9.98 18.65
C THR A 99 4.65 -11.46 18.25
N HIS A 100 5.50 -11.78 17.27
CA HIS A 100 5.57 -13.12 16.66
C HIS A 100 6.97 -13.74 16.78
N LYS A 101 7.18 -14.56 17.83
CA LYS A 101 8.47 -15.25 18.06
C LYS A 101 8.95 -16.08 16.86
N ASN A 102 8.04 -16.77 16.17
CA ASN A 102 8.39 -17.55 14.97
C ASN A 102 8.85 -16.62 13.83
N TYR A 103 8.09 -15.56 13.56
CA TYR A 103 8.42 -14.57 12.54
C TYR A 103 9.78 -13.90 12.80
N SER A 104 10.07 -13.51 14.05
CA SER A 104 11.37 -12.98 14.46
C SER A 104 12.53 -13.94 14.20
N LYS A 105 12.40 -15.21 14.58
CA LYS A 105 13.41 -16.23 14.31
C LYS A 105 13.64 -16.44 12.81
N VAL A 106 12.55 -16.50 12.02
CA VAL A 106 12.63 -16.69 10.56
C VAL A 106 13.27 -15.47 9.89
N TRP A 107 12.90 -14.26 10.30
CA TRP A 107 13.50 -13.03 9.78
C TRP A 107 15.00 -12.96 10.07
N HIS A 108 15.41 -13.27 11.31
CA HIS A 108 16.83 -13.29 11.68
C HIS A 108 17.60 -14.32 10.84
N LYS A 109 17.07 -15.53 10.69
CA LYS A 109 17.68 -16.57 9.83
C LYS A 109 17.76 -16.13 8.38
N ALA A 110 16.70 -15.53 7.83
CA ALA A 110 16.67 -15.03 6.46
C ALA A 110 17.70 -13.93 6.23
N HIS A 111 17.86 -13.02 7.19
CA HIS A 111 18.87 -11.97 7.13
C HIS A 111 20.29 -12.56 7.09
N LEU A 112 20.62 -13.48 8.01
CA LEU A 112 21.93 -14.16 8.00
C LEU A 112 22.16 -14.95 6.71
N THR A 113 21.11 -15.61 6.20
CA THR A 113 21.17 -16.33 4.93
C THR A 113 21.49 -15.38 3.78
N TRP A 114 20.82 -14.22 3.70
CA TRP A 114 21.09 -13.20 2.69
C TRP A 114 22.52 -12.69 2.75
N LEU A 115 23.04 -12.37 3.94
CA LEU A 115 24.41 -11.88 4.11
C LEU A 115 25.45 -12.88 3.58
N ASN A 116 25.18 -14.17 3.69
CA ASN A 116 26.08 -15.22 3.20
C ASN A 116 25.99 -15.45 1.68
N GLN A 117 24.92 -14.98 1.02
CA GLN A 117 24.70 -15.17 -0.42
C GLN A 117 24.49 -13.85 -1.15
N ALA A 118 24.93 -12.73 -0.58
CA ALA A 118 24.63 -11.40 -1.06
C ALA A 118 25.04 -11.27 -2.53
N LYS A 119 24.04 -11.00 -3.37
CA LYS A 119 24.19 -10.75 -4.81
C LYS A 119 23.89 -9.29 -5.09
N ASP A 120 24.31 -8.84 -6.27
CA ASP A 120 23.92 -7.53 -6.77
C ASP A 120 22.40 -7.42 -6.81
N LEU A 121 21.90 -6.36 -6.18
CA LEU A 121 20.48 -6.05 -6.18
C LEU A 121 20.12 -5.20 -7.39
N PRO A 122 18.90 -5.37 -7.92
CA PRO A 122 18.32 -4.42 -8.87
C PRO A 122 18.36 -3.00 -8.29
N LYS A 123 18.56 -2.00 -9.14
CA LYS A 123 18.81 -0.59 -8.73
C LYS A 123 17.83 -0.05 -7.68
N ASP A 124 16.55 -0.38 -7.80
CA ASP A 124 15.47 0.14 -6.96
C ASP A 124 15.12 -0.80 -5.78
N MET A 125 15.82 -1.94 -5.66
CA MET A 125 15.57 -2.96 -4.66
C MET A 125 16.55 -2.84 -3.49
N THR A 126 16.05 -3.10 -2.27
CA THR A 126 16.86 -3.00 -1.04
C THR A 126 17.11 -4.38 -0.43
N THR A 127 18.08 -4.47 0.48
CA THR A 127 18.31 -5.68 1.30
C THR A 127 17.03 -6.15 1.99
N THR A 128 16.17 -5.23 2.45
CA THR A 128 14.89 -5.59 3.07
C THR A 128 13.97 -6.36 2.13
N HIS A 129 13.93 -6.00 0.84
CA HIS A 129 13.15 -6.73 -0.16
C HIS A 129 13.70 -8.17 -0.34
N ALA A 130 15.02 -8.30 -0.44
CA ALA A 130 15.67 -9.61 -0.57
C ALA A 130 15.44 -10.50 0.65
N VAL A 131 15.52 -9.93 1.86
CA VAL A 131 15.24 -10.64 3.11
C VAL A 131 13.76 -11.02 3.19
N ALA A 132 12.82 -10.16 2.78
CA ALA A 132 11.39 -10.49 2.78
C ALA A 132 11.07 -11.66 1.83
N LEU A 133 11.68 -11.72 0.65
CA LEU A 133 11.59 -12.87 -0.26
C LEU A 133 12.11 -14.14 0.41
N LEU A 134 13.28 -14.08 1.06
CA LEU A 134 13.83 -15.22 1.80
C LEU A 134 12.92 -15.66 2.94
N VAL A 135 12.39 -14.73 3.72
CA VAL A 135 11.47 -15.03 4.82
C VAL A 135 10.28 -15.86 4.32
N TYR A 136 9.67 -15.45 3.21
CA TYR A 136 8.51 -16.12 2.62
C TYR A 136 8.84 -17.51 2.02
N THR A 137 10.06 -17.67 1.49
CA THR A 137 10.51 -18.88 0.78
C THR A 137 11.16 -19.93 1.70
N LEU A 138 11.76 -19.51 2.82
CA LEU A 138 12.53 -20.38 3.72
C LEU A 138 11.69 -21.24 4.66
N ASN A 139 10.49 -20.81 5.05
CA ASN A 139 9.74 -21.45 6.13
C ASN A 139 8.24 -21.59 5.82
N ASN A 140 7.78 -22.83 5.73
CA ASN A 140 6.38 -23.15 5.43
C ASN A 140 5.41 -22.71 6.54
N ASN A 141 5.79 -22.81 7.82
CA ASN A 141 4.93 -22.39 8.93
C ASN A 141 4.73 -20.88 8.90
N MET A 142 5.80 -20.12 8.65
CA MET A 142 5.72 -18.68 8.50
C MET A 142 4.83 -18.27 7.30
N ARG A 143 4.95 -18.97 6.17
CA ARG A 143 4.04 -18.78 5.03
C ARG A 143 2.59 -19.05 5.41
N SER A 144 2.33 -20.12 6.15
CA SER A 144 0.99 -20.47 6.65
C SER A 144 0.44 -19.41 7.61
N ASP A 145 1.24 -18.95 8.58
CA ASP A 145 0.87 -17.89 9.53
C ASP A 145 0.52 -16.60 8.79
N PHE A 146 1.34 -16.23 7.79
CA PHE A 146 1.13 -15.05 6.97
C PHE A 146 -0.14 -15.16 6.11
N SER A 147 -0.32 -16.27 5.39
CA SER A 147 -1.54 -16.56 4.61
C SER A 147 -2.80 -16.51 5.46
N ASN A 148 -2.77 -17.10 6.66
CA ASN A 148 -3.89 -17.06 7.59
C ASN A 148 -4.18 -15.63 8.07
N ALA A 149 -3.14 -14.85 8.40
CA ALA A 149 -3.30 -13.46 8.79
C ALA A 149 -3.89 -12.61 7.66
N MET A 150 -3.46 -12.79 6.42
CA MET A 150 -4.05 -12.08 5.27
C MET A 150 -5.54 -12.41 5.14
N ALA A 151 -5.92 -13.69 5.24
CA ALA A 151 -7.30 -14.15 5.06
C ALA A 151 -8.26 -13.81 6.22
N THR A 152 -7.75 -13.51 7.42
CA THR A 152 -8.58 -13.39 8.63
C THR A 152 -8.39 -12.09 9.40
N ALA A 153 -7.20 -11.51 9.39
CA ALA A 153 -6.85 -10.37 10.24
C ALA A 153 -6.95 -9.02 9.52
N ALA A 154 -7.39 -8.99 8.26
CA ALA A 154 -7.48 -7.77 7.46
C ALA A 154 -8.89 -7.45 6.94
N ARG A 155 -9.92 -8.22 7.33
CA ARG A 155 -11.30 -8.11 6.76
C ARG A 155 -12.00 -6.78 7.03
N SER A 156 -11.48 -5.99 7.96
CA SER A 156 -11.98 -4.65 8.27
C SER A 156 -10.82 -3.72 8.63
N PRO A 157 -10.99 -2.39 8.49
CA PRO A 157 -9.96 -1.43 8.92
C PRO A 157 -9.52 -1.60 10.38
N GLN A 158 -10.45 -1.97 11.26
CA GLN A 158 -10.15 -2.22 12.68
C GLN A 158 -9.30 -3.48 12.87
N GLN A 159 -9.67 -4.59 12.24
CA GLN A 159 -8.86 -5.82 12.29
C GLN A 159 -7.49 -5.61 11.64
N TYR A 160 -7.44 -4.96 10.47
CA TYR A 160 -6.18 -4.64 9.82
C TYR A 160 -5.28 -3.84 10.76
N ARG A 161 -5.81 -2.79 11.41
CA ARG A 161 -5.04 -1.96 12.34
C ARG A 161 -4.50 -2.76 13.53
N HIS A 162 -5.35 -3.57 14.17
CA HIS A 162 -5.06 -4.14 15.49
C HIS A 162 -4.57 -5.59 15.47
N SER A 163 -4.80 -6.35 14.39
CA SER A 163 -4.59 -7.80 14.33
C SER A 163 -3.71 -8.24 13.16
N PHE A 164 -3.65 -7.47 12.06
CA PHE A 164 -2.76 -7.81 10.94
C PHE A 164 -1.32 -7.37 11.25
N HIS A 165 -0.53 -8.22 11.88
CA HIS A 165 0.86 -7.95 12.28
C HIS A 165 1.90 -8.40 11.24
N PHE A 166 1.56 -8.27 9.95
CA PHE A 166 2.45 -8.56 8.82
C PHE A 166 2.46 -7.42 7.79
N LYS A 167 2.22 -6.17 8.21
CA LYS A 167 2.19 -4.99 7.34
C LYS A 167 3.54 -4.76 6.69
N TYR A 168 4.63 -4.93 7.46
CA TYR A 168 5.99 -4.74 6.96
C TYR A 168 6.32 -5.80 5.91
N LEU A 169 6.09 -7.07 6.24
CA LEU A 169 6.33 -8.17 5.31
C LEU A 169 5.50 -8.04 4.03
N HIS A 170 4.19 -7.80 4.16
CA HIS A 170 3.29 -7.73 3.01
C HIS A 170 3.72 -6.65 2.04
N TYR A 171 4.09 -5.47 2.54
CA TYR A 171 4.62 -4.38 1.72
C TYR A 171 5.88 -4.80 0.98
N TYR A 172 6.92 -5.24 1.71
CA TYR A 172 8.21 -5.57 1.09
C TYR A 172 8.13 -6.77 0.15
N LEU A 173 7.24 -7.73 0.39
CA LEU A 173 7.02 -8.85 -0.50
C LEU A 173 6.32 -8.41 -1.79
N THR A 174 5.29 -7.56 -1.66
CA THR A 174 4.57 -7.00 -2.81
C THR A 174 5.47 -6.14 -3.68
N SER A 175 6.18 -5.18 -3.08
CA SER A 175 7.07 -4.28 -3.81
C SER A 175 8.27 -5.02 -4.40
N ALA A 176 8.78 -6.08 -3.75
CA ALA A 176 9.85 -6.91 -4.31
C ALA A 176 9.42 -7.55 -5.63
N ILE A 177 8.22 -8.13 -5.69
CA ILE A 177 7.67 -8.72 -6.92
C ILE A 177 7.55 -7.66 -8.02
N GLN A 178 6.99 -6.49 -7.68
CA GLN A 178 6.82 -5.38 -8.62
C GLN A 178 8.16 -4.88 -9.19
N LEU A 179 9.18 -4.74 -8.34
CA LEU A 179 10.52 -4.29 -8.74
C LEU A 179 11.24 -5.32 -9.61
N LEU A 180 11.21 -6.61 -9.23
CA LEU A 180 11.80 -7.68 -10.04
C LEU A 180 11.12 -7.78 -11.40
N ARG A 181 9.80 -7.65 -11.43
CA ARG A 181 9.04 -7.61 -12.69
C ARG A 181 9.46 -6.44 -13.59
N LYS A 182 9.57 -5.23 -13.03
CA LYS A 182 10.03 -4.04 -13.76
C LYS A 182 11.43 -4.26 -14.33
N GLU A 183 12.32 -4.91 -13.59
CA GLU A 183 13.65 -5.22 -14.08
C GLU A 183 13.64 -6.27 -15.21
N ILE A 184 12.88 -7.36 -15.07
CA ILE A 184 12.73 -8.40 -16.10
C ILE A 184 12.18 -7.80 -17.40
N LEU A 185 11.18 -6.92 -17.29
CA LEU A 185 10.63 -6.15 -18.42
C LEU A 185 11.70 -5.41 -19.19
N VAL A 186 12.56 -4.69 -18.48
CA VAL A 186 13.62 -3.87 -19.07
C VAL A 186 14.71 -4.74 -19.71
N LYS A 187 15.01 -5.93 -19.15
CA LYS A 187 16.12 -6.78 -19.59
C LYS A 187 15.75 -7.78 -20.70
N ASN A 188 14.62 -8.49 -20.56
CA ASN A 188 14.38 -9.75 -21.29
C ASN A 188 13.12 -9.73 -22.18
N GLY A 189 12.23 -8.74 -22.05
CA GLY A 189 11.00 -8.62 -22.84
C GLY A 189 9.89 -9.66 -22.53
N THR A 190 10.23 -10.84 -21.99
CA THR A 190 9.25 -11.88 -21.61
C THR A 190 8.76 -11.69 -20.18
N LEU A 191 7.43 -11.70 -19.99
CA LEU A 191 6.78 -11.38 -18.72
C LEU A 191 6.13 -12.54 -17.99
N CYS A 192 5.94 -13.65 -18.68
CA CYS A 192 5.02 -14.69 -18.24
C CYS A 192 5.72 -16.04 -18.15
N TYR A 193 5.29 -16.84 -17.18
CA TYR A 193 5.88 -18.13 -16.84
C TYR A 193 4.80 -19.20 -16.75
N VAL A 194 5.13 -20.40 -17.21
CA VAL A 194 4.32 -21.60 -16.98
C VAL A 194 4.80 -22.30 -15.73
N VAL A 195 3.90 -22.54 -14.78
CA VAL A 195 4.19 -23.22 -13.52
C VAL A 195 3.10 -24.24 -13.19
N HIS A 196 3.45 -25.25 -12.39
CA HIS A 196 2.53 -26.30 -12.00
C HIS A 196 2.29 -26.28 -10.49
N HIS A 197 1.05 -26.03 -10.09
CA HIS A 197 0.64 -25.97 -8.69
C HIS A 197 -0.32 -27.13 -8.38
N SER A 198 -0.26 -27.67 -7.17
CA SER A 198 -1.22 -28.66 -6.70
C SER A 198 -1.88 -28.23 -5.41
N MET A 199 -3.20 -28.38 -5.35
CA MET A 199 -4.00 -28.20 -4.14
C MET A 199 -4.49 -29.56 -3.66
N LYS A 200 -4.07 -29.93 -2.45
CA LYS A 200 -4.49 -31.19 -1.81
C LYS A 200 -5.91 -31.06 -1.29
N GLU A 201 -6.63 -32.19 -1.27
CA GLU A 201 -7.91 -32.35 -0.54
C GLU A 201 -9.08 -31.51 -1.06
N VAL A 202 -8.94 -30.89 -2.23
CA VAL A 202 -10.03 -30.18 -2.92
C VAL A 202 -10.20 -30.77 -4.31
N ASN A 203 -11.38 -31.31 -4.60
CA ASN A 203 -11.82 -31.64 -5.96
C ASN A 203 -12.40 -30.39 -6.62
N PHE A 204 -11.55 -29.37 -6.82
CA PHE A 204 -11.96 -28.08 -7.34
C PHE A 204 -12.38 -28.22 -8.81
N LYS A 205 -13.52 -27.63 -9.17
CA LYS A 205 -14.07 -27.62 -10.53
C LYS A 205 -14.50 -26.20 -10.87
N ALA A 206 -14.24 -25.78 -12.10
CA ALA A 206 -14.62 -24.49 -12.64
C ALA A 206 -14.80 -24.63 -14.16
N HIS A 207 -15.81 -23.98 -14.74
CA HIS A 207 -16.05 -24.07 -16.18
C HIS A 207 -15.00 -23.26 -16.97
N ILE A 208 -14.77 -23.63 -18.22
CA ILE A 208 -13.93 -22.84 -19.15
C ILE A 208 -14.54 -21.44 -19.29
N GLY A 209 -13.70 -20.40 -19.25
CA GLY A 209 -14.09 -18.99 -19.22
C GLY A 209 -14.32 -18.42 -17.82
N ALA A 210 -14.39 -19.26 -16.77
CA ALA A 210 -14.48 -18.78 -15.39
C ALA A 210 -13.18 -18.08 -14.97
N THR A 211 -13.31 -17.07 -14.10
CA THR A 211 -12.19 -16.35 -13.50
C THR A 211 -11.88 -16.91 -12.10
N ILE A 212 -10.60 -17.13 -11.82
CA ILE A 212 -10.10 -17.64 -10.54
C ILE A 212 -9.07 -16.68 -9.98
N ARG A 213 -9.21 -16.34 -8.69
CA ARG A 213 -8.15 -15.65 -7.94
C ARG A 213 -7.73 -16.50 -6.75
N PHE A 214 -6.43 -16.66 -6.55
CA PHE A 214 -5.93 -17.39 -5.39
C PHE A 214 -6.00 -16.56 -4.09
N GLY A 215 -5.93 -15.23 -4.20
CA GLY A 215 -6.06 -14.28 -3.10
C GLY A 215 -4.89 -14.33 -2.11
N GLN A 216 -3.87 -15.15 -2.32
CA GLN A 216 -2.69 -15.26 -1.47
C GLN A 216 -1.43 -15.28 -2.32
N PHE A 217 -0.30 -14.92 -1.72
CA PHE A 217 0.99 -15.22 -2.33
C PHE A 217 1.13 -16.73 -2.50
N ILE A 218 1.64 -17.18 -3.66
CA ILE A 218 1.94 -18.59 -3.90
C ILE A 218 3.37 -18.72 -4.39
N SER A 219 4.17 -19.51 -3.65
CA SER A 219 5.48 -19.97 -4.10
C SER A 219 5.34 -21.31 -4.82
N ILE A 220 5.69 -21.36 -6.09
CA ILE A 220 5.61 -22.57 -6.91
C ILE A 220 7.02 -22.94 -7.39
N PRO A 221 7.56 -24.10 -7.00
CA PRO A 221 8.83 -24.57 -7.53
C PRO A 221 8.81 -24.60 -9.06
N PHE A 222 9.91 -24.19 -9.69
CA PHE A 222 10.08 -24.42 -11.12
C PHE A 222 9.95 -25.92 -11.42
N PRO A 223 9.36 -26.31 -12.57
CA PRO A 223 9.26 -27.71 -12.93
C PRO A 223 10.66 -28.33 -12.91
N LYS A 224 10.86 -29.36 -12.08
CA LYS A 224 11.89 -30.36 -12.34
C LYS A 224 11.28 -31.35 -13.33
N GLU A 225 12.09 -32.01 -14.15
CA GLU A 225 11.66 -33.06 -15.09
C GLU A 225 10.97 -34.28 -14.41
N GLU A 226 10.73 -34.24 -13.09
CA GLU A 226 10.18 -35.35 -12.33
C GLU A 226 8.65 -35.37 -12.29
N THR A 227 8.16 -36.59 -12.46
CA THR A 227 6.78 -37.03 -12.66
C THR A 227 5.82 -36.49 -11.61
N GLN A 228 4.83 -35.72 -12.07
CA GLN A 228 3.72 -35.27 -11.26
C GLN A 228 2.95 -36.49 -10.73
N LYS A 229 3.02 -36.75 -9.42
CA LYS A 229 2.30 -37.86 -8.81
C LYS A 229 0.81 -37.53 -8.79
N PHE A 230 0.04 -38.23 -9.62
CA PHE A 230 -1.42 -38.18 -9.59
C PHE A 230 -1.95 -38.78 -8.28
N GLY A 231 -2.87 -38.08 -7.62
CA GLY A 231 -3.60 -38.47 -6.41
C GLY A 231 -4.87 -37.61 -6.29
N SER A 232 -5.65 -37.73 -5.20
CA SER A 232 -6.88 -36.94 -4.96
C SER A 232 -6.61 -35.44 -4.71
N GLN A 233 -6.07 -34.76 -5.71
CA GLN A 233 -5.61 -33.38 -5.70
C GLN A 233 -6.10 -32.70 -6.97
N THR A 234 -6.30 -31.38 -6.91
CA THR A 234 -6.46 -30.56 -8.10
C THR A 234 -5.10 -30.06 -8.56
N LEU A 235 -4.77 -30.28 -9.83
CA LEU A 235 -3.56 -29.83 -10.49
C LEU A 235 -3.86 -28.61 -11.35
N PHE A 236 -3.04 -27.57 -11.24
CA PHE A 236 -3.13 -26.36 -12.02
C PHE A 236 -1.90 -26.22 -12.90
N THR A 237 -2.10 -25.98 -14.19
CA THR A 237 -1.06 -25.44 -15.08
C THR A 237 -1.33 -23.96 -15.26
N ILE A 238 -0.49 -23.12 -14.67
CA ILE A 238 -0.72 -21.69 -14.53
C ILE A 238 0.24 -20.96 -15.47
N PHE A 239 -0.30 -20.23 -16.43
CA PHE A 239 0.42 -19.22 -17.19
C PHE A 239 0.28 -17.88 -16.46
N THR A 240 1.22 -17.58 -15.58
CA THR A 240 1.24 -16.34 -14.78
C THR A 240 1.99 -15.27 -15.52
N CYS A 241 1.43 -14.07 -15.54
CA CYS A 241 2.06 -12.87 -16.07
C CYS A 241 2.30 -11.85 -14.98
N MET A 242 2.12 -12.14 -13.69
CA MET A 242 2.59 -11.26 -12.58
C MET A 242 3.56 -11.95 -11.64
N GLY A 243 3.66 -13.27 -11.73
CA GLY A 243 4.65 -14.05 -11.01
C GLY A 243 6.07 -13.74 -11.47
N VAL A 244 7.00 -13.80 -10.53
CA VAL A 244 8.43 -13.55 -10.80
C VAL A 244 9.29 -14.73 -10.32
N PRO A 245 10.32 -15.12 -11.08
CA PRO A 245 11.31 -16.07 -10.60
C PRO A 245 12.11 -15.42 -9.46
N VAL A 246 12.20 -16.10 -8.32
CA VAL A 246 12.91 -15.60 -7.11
C VAL A 246 14.14 -16.43 -6.78
N GLN A 247 14.67 -17.17 -7.75
CA GLN A 247 15.80 -18.08 -7.57
C GLN A 247 17.09 -17.41 -7.05
N ASP A 248 17.27 -16.11 -7.31
CA ASP A 248 18.40 -15.35 -6.78
C ASP A 248 18.23 -14.94 -5.31
N PHE A 249 17.01 -15.09 -4.79
CA PHE A 249 16.59 -14.72 -3.45
C PHE A 249 15.99 -15.90 -2.67
N SER A 250 16.08 -17.12 -3.18
CA SER A 250 15.54 -18.33 -2.55
C SER A 250 16.56 -19.46 -2.59
N LEU A 251 16.46 -20.39 -1.63
CA LEU A 251 17.22 -21.64 -1.65
C LEU A 251 16.72 -22.63 -2.72
N LYS A 252 15.58 -22.34 -3.35
CA LYS A 252 14.96 -23.16 -4.38
C LYS A 252 14.68 -22.32 -5.61
N LYS A 253 14.71 -22.95 -6.78
CA LYS A 253 14.18 -22.34 -8.01
C LYS A 253 12.66 -22.36 -7.93
N GLU A 254 12.05 -21.20 -7.74
CA GLU A 254 10.60 -21.05 -7.65
C GLU A 254 10.13 -19.71 -8.24
N VAL A 255 8.87 -19.69 -8.64
CA VAL A 255 8.13 -18.50 -9.07
C VAL A 255 7.19 -18.09 -7.95
N LEU A 256 7.23 -16.82 -7.59
CA LEU A 256 6.34 -16.22 -6.61
C LEU A 256 5.24 -15.45 -7.32
N ILE A 257 3.99 -15.87 -7.12
CA ILE A 257 2.78 -15.22 -7.67
C ILE A 257 2.16 -14.32 -6.58
N PRO A 258 1.82 -13.05 -6.90
CA PRO A 258 1.17 -12.14 -5.94
C PRO A 258 -0.32 -12.46 -5.70
N PRO A 259 -0.92 -11.98 -4.60
CA PRO A 259 -2.31 -12.30 -4.21
C PRO A 259 -3.39 -11.68 -5.11
N TYR A 260 -3.03 -10.67 -5.91
CA TYR A 260 -3.95 -9.88 -6.72
C TYR A 260 -4.06 -10.34 -8.18
N GLU A 261 -3.24 -11.29 -8.63
CA GLU A 261 -3.37 -11.83 -9.99
C GLU A 261 -4.58 -12.77 -10.07
N PHE A 262 -5.42 -12.58 -11.09
CA PHE A 262 -6.52 -13.48 -11.40
C PHE A 262 -6.36 -14.09 -12.80
N PHE A 263 -7.00 -15.24 -12.99
CA PHE A 263 -6.76 -16.13 -14.12
C PHE A 263 -8.06 -16.58 -14.75
N GLU A 264 -8.09 -16.67 -16.07
CA GLU A 264 -9.15 -17.33 -16.83
C GLU A 264 -8.87 -18.83 -16.93
N VAL A 265 -9.89 -19.67 -16.73
CA VAL A 265 -9.83 -21.10 -16.99
C VAL A 265 -9.93 -21.33 -18.50
N VAL A 266 -8.85 -21.79 -19.12
CA VAL A 266 -8.80 -22.03 -20.58
C VAL A 266 -8.97 -23.49 -20.96
N ASN A 267 -8.74 -24.42 -20.04
CA ASN A 267 -8.92 -25.85 -20.26
C ASN A 267 -9.14 -26.58 -18.93
N THR A 268 -9.84 -27.72 -18.98
CA THR A 268 -10.17 -28.52 -17.79
C THR A 268 -10.22 -30.00 -18.12
N SER A 269 -9.79 -30.86 -17.20
CA SER A 269 -10.03 -32.29 -17.24
C SER A 269 -10.41 -32.81 -15.85
N TYR A 270 -11.45 -33.64 -15.78
CA TYR A 270 -11.97 -34.18 -14.52
C TYR A 270 -11.94 -35.70 -14.55
N HIS A 271 -11.18 -36.30 -13.63
CA HIS A 271 -11.03 -37.75 -13.54
C HIS A 271 -11.23 -38.22 -12.09
N PRO A 272 -11.61 -39.50 -11.87
CA PRO A 272 -11.69 -40.08 -10.53
C PRO A 272 -10.37 -40.00 -9.73
N LYS A 273 -9.25 -39.92 -10.44
CA LYS A 273 -7.89 -39.84 -9.87
C LYS A 273 -7.41 -38.40 -9.63
N GLY A 274 -8.23 -37.38 -9.87
CA GLY A 274 -7.89 -35.96 -9.67
C GLY A 274 -8.44 -35.06 -10.77
N ASN A 275 -8.52 -33.76 -10.46
CA ASN A 275 -8.94 -32.72 -11.40
C ASN A 275 -7.71 -31.97 -11.93
N TRP A 276 -7.78 -31.50 -13.17
CA TRP A 276 -6.77 -30.66 -13.78
C TRP A 276 -7.42 -29.42 -14.42
N LEU A 277 -6.81 -28.25 -14.19
CA LEU A 277 -7.22 -26.99 -14.79
C LEU A 277 -6.00 -26.28 -15.40
N GLN A 278 -6.19 -25.70 -16.57
CA GLN A 278 -5.23 -24.79 -17.18
C GLN A 278 -5.72 -23.36 -17.00
N LEU A 279 -4.87 -22.52 -16.40
CA LEU A 279 -5.16 -21.15 -16.05
C LEU A 279 -4.29 -20.20 -16.86
N ARG A 280 -4.87 -19.13 -17.40
CA ARG A 280 -4.15 -18.06 -18.10
C ARG A 280 -4.35 -16.74 -17.36
N SER A 281 -3.27 -16.01 -17.09
CA SER A 281 -3.33 -14.69 -16.49
C SER A 281 -4.29 -13.79 -17.28
N ALA A 282 -5.28 -13.23 -16.59
CA ALA A 282 -6.31 -12.39 -17.18
C ALA A 282 -6.26 -10.94 -16.66
N GLY A 283 -5.48 -10.67 -15.60
CA GLY A 283 -5.27 -9.34 -15.07
C GLY A 283 -4.93 -9.35 -13.58
N ASN A 284 -5.06 -8.19 -12.94
CA ASN A 284 -5.03 -8.05 -11.49
C ASN A 284 -6.25 -7.31 -10.97
N LEU A 285 -6.65 -7.68 -9.76
CA LEU A 285 -7.69 -7.00 -9.02
C LEU A 285 -7.34 -7.07 -7.54
N SER A 286 -7.38 -5.91 -6.88
CA SER A 286 -7.20 -5.79 -5.44
C SER A 286 -8.43 -5.18 -4.81
N THR A 287 -8.82 -5.71 -3.67
CA THR A 287 -9.85 -5.12 -2.80
C THR A 287 -9.28 -3.92 -2.05
N TYR A 288 -8.01 -3.98 -1.66
CA TYR A 288 -7.34 -2.94 -0.89
C TYR A 288 -6.40 -2.11 -1.75
N ASN A 289 -6.31 -0.82 -1.44
CA ASN A 289 -5.25 0.04 -1.93
C ASN A 289 -4.85 1.04 -0.85
N CYS A 290 -3.56 1.08 -0.51
CA CYS A 290 -2.96 2.00 0.46
C CYS A 290 -3.60 1.95 1.85
N GLN A 291 -4.00 0.77 2.31
CA GLN A 291 -4.79 0.59 3.53
C GLN A 291 -4.08 1.15 4.77
N LEU A 292 -2.76 0.98 4.85
CA LEU A 292 -1.94 1.51 5.95
C LEU A 292 -2.17 3.00 6.18
N LEU A 293 -2.20 3.80 5.11
CA LEU A 293 -2.33 5.25 5.17
C LEU A 293 -3.75 5.68 5.55
N LYS A 294 -4.76 4.92 5.12
CA LYS A 294 -6.16 5.14 5.51
C LYS A 294 -6.37 4.94 7.00
N ASP A 295 -5.62 4.02 7.61
CA ASP A 295 -5.69 3.76 9.05
C ASP A 295 -4.82 4.71 9.88
N SER A 296 -3.73 5.24 9.31
CA SER A 296 -2.87 6.22 9.99
C SER A 296 -3.46 7.64 9.97
N SER A 297 -4.22 8.02 8.93
CA SER A 297 -4.82 9.36 8.79
C SER A 297 -5.89 9.68 9.84
N LYS A 298 -6.52 8.66 10.45
CA LYS A 298 -7.50 8.84 11.56
C LYS A 298 -6.89 9.38 12.86
N LYS A 299 -5.58 9.62 12.92
CA LYS A 299 -4.91 10.25 14.08
C LYS A 299 -5.05 11.78 14.16
N CYS A 300 -5.63 12.45 13.14
CA CYS A 300 -5.86 13.90 13.19
C CYS A 300 -7.35 14.22 13.31
N ILE A 301 -7.86 14.24 14.55
CA ILE A 301 -9.00 15.10 14.88
C ILE A 301 -8.39 16.39 15.44
N PRO A 302 -8.43 17.52 14.73
CA PRO A 302 -8.08 18.80 15.35
C PRO A 302 -9.04 19.01 16.51
N ALA A 303 -8.51 19.26 17.71
CA ALA A 303 -9.34 19.67 18.84
C ALA A 303 -10.23 20.86 18.40
N PRO A 304 -11.53 20.88 18.75
CA PRO A 304 -12.38 22.00 18.39
C PRO A 304 -11.75 23.27 18.95
N ILE A 305 -11.42 24.19 18.05
CA ILE A 305 -10.93 25.52 18.42
C ILE A 305 -12.11 26.21 19.09
N VAL A 306 -12.14 26.20 20.42
CA VAL A 306 -13.04 27.06 21.19
C VAL A 306 -12.52 28.47 21.02
N ILE A 307 -13.07 29.20 20.06
CA ILE A 307 -12.85 30.65 19.94
C ILE A 307 -13.63 31.28 21.09
N ALA A 308 -12.96 31.48 22.23
CA ALA A 308 -13.47 32.33 23.28
C ALA A 308 -13.46 33.77 22.78
N SER A 309 -14.62 34.26 22.32
CA SER A 309 -14.84 35.66 22.01
C SER A 309 -14.81 36.48 23.30
N LEU A 310 -13.66 37.08 23.61
CA LEU A 310 -13.54 38.09 24.67
C LEU A 310 -14.19 39.39 24.17
N SER A 311 -15.46 39.59 24.50
CA SER A 311 -16.14 40.87 24.34
C SER A 311 -15.60 41.86 25.38
N PHE A 312 -14.72 42.77 24.94
CA PHE A 312 -14.31 43.94 25.72
C PHE A 312 -15.50 44.92 25.83
N LEU A 313 -16.09 45.02 27.02
CA LEU A 313 -16.99 46.12 27.38
C LEU A 313 -16.12 47.35 27.72
N ALA A 314 -16.07 48.32 26.82
CA ALA A 314 -15.54 49.64 27.10
C ALA A 314 -16.65 50.50 27.72
N SER A 315 -16.66 50.65 29.04
CA SER A 315 -17.52 51.61 29.73
C SER A 315 -16.86 52.99 29.68
N VAL A 316 -17.44 53.89 28.87
CA VAL A 316 -17.07 55.31 28.79
C VAL A 316 -17.49 56.01 30.09
N ILE A 317 -16.52 56.53 30.85
CA ILE A 317 -16.77 57.43 31.98
C ILE A 317 -16.89 58.86 31.43
N ILE A 318 -18.11 59.40 31.36
CA ILE A 318 -18.33 60.82 31.08
C ILE A 318 -18.15 61.58 32.39
N SER A 319 -17.07 62.34 32.49
CA SER A 319 -16.82 63.31 33.56
C SER A 319 -17.56 64.60 33.24
N SER A 320 -18.62 64.93 33.99
CA SER A 320 -19.22 66.27 33.97
C SER A 320 -18.74 67.06 35.18
N LYS A 321 -17.85 68.01 34.92
CA LYS A 321 -17.33 69.01 35.87
C LYS A 321 -18.19 70.26 35.78
N SER A 322 -19.04 70.53 36.76
CA SER A 322 -19.75 71.82 36.88
C SER A 322 -19.12 72.67 37.98
N ARG A 323 -18.67 73.86 37.56
CA ARG A 323 -18.01 74.89 38.36
C ARG A 323 -19.09 75.77 39.02
N VAL A 324 -18.90 76.01 40.32
CA VAL A 324 -19.67 76.93 41.17
C VAL A 324 -19.45 78.37 40.76
N GLN A 325 -20.52 79.18 40.71
CA GLN A 325 -20.43 80.63 40.95
C GLN A 325 -21.76 81.24 41.41
N GLY A 326 -21.73 81.92 42.57
CA GLY A 326 -22.52 83.13 42.85
C GLY A 326 -23.93 83.00 43.42
N ASN A 327 -24.06 83.20 44.75
CA ASN A 327 -25.25 83.75 45.41
C ASN A 327 -25.32 85.28 45.14
N PRO A 328 -26.49 85.96 45.18
CA PRO A 328 -27.05 86.38 46.48
C PRO A 328 -28.60 86.42 46.60
N GLU A 329 -29.04 86.39 47.86
CA GLU A 329 -30.23 86.99 48.51
C GLU A 329 -31.51 87.31 47.68
N ALA A 330 -32.68 86.84 48.16
CA ALA A 330 -33.64 87.64 48.95
C ALA A 330 -35.10 87.11 48.93
N LEU A 331 -35.74 87.25 50.09
CA LEU A 331 -37.16 87.58 50.37
C LEU A 331 -38.27 86.49 50.45
N PHE A 332 -38.87 86.53 51.64
CA PHE A 332 -40.15 86.02 52.19
C PHE A 332 -40.26 84.55 52.63
#